data_AF-A0A5E4HMS5-F1
#
_entry.id   AF-A0A5E4HMS5-F1
#
_cell.length_a   1.000
_cell.length_b   1.000
_cell.length_c   1.000
_cell.angle_alpha   90.00
_cell.angle_beta   90.00
_cell.angle_gamma   90.00
#
_symmetry.space_group_name_H-M   'P 1'
#
loop_
_entity.id
_entity.type
_entity.pdbx_description
1 polymer ?
#
loop_
_entity_poly.entity_id
_entity_poly.type
_entity_poly.pdbx_seq_one_letter_code
_entity_poly.pdbx_strand_id
1 'polypeptide(L)'
;MKFSRLTIENFSHSEKGRRVWVASCDCGNETEAREDKLLLGRKKSCGCLQRENNDRQREERIERLTRRNEAIQVERDKAKRIRTREKLSGTKTGSLGAKHAVLRDVMRNHRVPETDPLWSINFYEGLLSEDECHYCGSVLDKKGTSLDFIEGMVVTAYNSVPACIRCMELRGRLEFTFEEMNTIAPALELIRLKREGHNEHRNDSQPRP
;
A
#
# COMPACT_ATOMS: atom_id res chain seq x y z
N MET A 1 10.01 -7.26 56.37
CA MET A 1 8.58 -6.85 56.31
C MET A 1 8.30 -6.32 54.90
N LYS A 2 7.18 -6.66 54.24
CA LYS A 2 6.92 -6.30 52.83
C LYS A 2 5.68 -5.40 52.68
N PHE A 3 5.78 -4.39 51.83
CA PHE A 3 4.73 -3.42 51.49
C PHE A 3 4.63 -3.24 49.98
N SER A 4 3.60 -3.79 49.34
CA SER A 4 3.48 -3.79 47.88
C SER A 4 4.75 -4.35 47.22
N ARG A 5 5.50 -3.55 46.44
CA ARG A 5 6.76 -3.96 45.80
C ARG A 5 8.02 -3.68 46.64
N LEU A 6 7.89 -3.21 47.88
CA LEU A 6 9.01 -2.80 48.72
C LEU A 6 9.19 -3.79 49.88
N THR A 7 10.38 -4.35 50.02
CA THR A 7 10.78 -5.18 51.16
C THR A 7 11.73 -4.35 52.04
N ILE A 8 11.38 -4.21 53.32
CA ILE A 8 12.17 -3.45 54.28
C ILE A 8 13.37 -4.28 54.72
N GLU A 9 14.56 -3.70 54.54
CA GLU A 9 15.85 -4.33 54.88
C GLU A 9 16.38 -3.77 56.20
N ASN A 10 16.74 -2.47 56.21
CA ASN A 10 17.45 -1.85 57.32
C ASN A 10 16.85 -0.49 57.71
N PHE A 11 17.05 -0.10 58.96
CA PHE A 11 16.77 1.28 59.39
C PHE A 11 17.78 2.24 58.75
N SER A 12 17.32 3.36 58.19
CA SER A 12 18.19 4.41 57.63
C SER A 12 18.42 5.50 58.67
N HIS A 13 17.41 6.35 58.92
CA HIS A 13 17.50 7.46 59.85
C HIS A 13 16.09 7.89 60.30
N SER A 14 16.03 8.87 61.22
CA SER A 14 14.78 9.53 61.59
C SER A 14 14.72 10.91 60.94
N GLU A 15 13.69 11.17 60.16
CA GLU A 15 13.46 12.46 59.50
C GLU A 15 12.17 13.09 60.05
N LYS A 16 12.27 14.30 60.62
CA LYS A 16 11.12 15.06 61.18
C LYS A 16 10.25 14.22 62.13
N GLY A 17 10.88 13.44 63.00
CA GLY A 17 10.20 12.57 63.96
C GLY A 17 9.55 11.32 63.36
N ARG A 18 9.87 10.96 62.11
CA ARG A 18 9.38 9.74 61.44
C ARG A 18 10.56 8.84 61.08
N ARG A 19 10.40 7.52 61.24
CA ARG A 19 11.42 6.54 60.84
C ARG A 19 11.47 6.40 59.33
N VAL A 20 12.68 6.36 58.79
CA VAL A 20 12.99 6.10 57.38
C VAL A 20 13.73 4.78 57.30
N TRP A 21 13.33 3.94 56.35
CA TRP A 21 13.85 2.60 56.15
C TRP A 21 14.44 2.45 54.76
N VAL A 22 15.55 1.72 54.64
CA VAL A 22 16.04 1.24 53.34
C VAL A 22 15.17 0.06 52.92
N ALA A 23 14.66 0.13 51.69
CA ALA A 23 13.80 -0.89 51.13
C ALA A 23 14.31 -1.34 49.75
N SER A 24 14.39 -2.65 49.55
CA SER A 24 14.61 -3.28 48.25
C SER A 24 13.29 -3.31 47.48
N CYS A 25 13.30 -2.90 46.20
CA CYS A 25 12.12 -2.93 45.34
C CYS A 25 12.14 -4.17 44.46
N ASP A 26 10.97 -4.74 44.16
CA ASP A 26 10.83 -5.91 43.26
C ASP A 26 11.40 -5.67 41.84
N CYS A 27 11.65 -4.41 41.44
CA CYS A 27 12.32 -4.09 40.18
C CYS A 27 13.86 -4.12 40.26
N GLY A 28 14.43 -4.53 41.40
CA GLY A 28 15.88 -4.63 41.62
C GLY A 28 16.58 -3.36 42.15
N ASN A 29 15.85 -2.25 42.29
CA ASN A 29 16.41 -1.00 42.82
C ASN A 29 16.09 -0.82 44.30
N GLU A 30 16.97 -0.13 45.02
CA GLU A 30 16.74 0.27 46.41
C GLU A 30 16.14 1.67 46.52
N THR A 31 15.45 1.94 47.63
CA THR A 31 14.90 3.26 47.92
C THR A 31 14.73 3.46 49.42
N GLU A 32 14.82 4.71 49.87
CA GLU A 32 14.45 5.08 51.23
C GLU A 32 12.94 5.33 51.34
N ALA A 33 12.29 4.67 52.28
CA ALA A 33 10.86 4.73 52.48
C ALA A 33 10.51 5.12 53.92
N ARG A 34 9.80 6.24 54.05
CA ARG A 34 9.29 6.71 55.34
C ARG A 34 8.16 5.80 55.82
N GLU A 35 8.21 5.43 57.09
CA GLU A 35 7.32 4.45 57.71
C GLU A 35 5.83 4.79 57.54
N ASP A 36 5.45 6.04 57.77
CA ASP A 36 4.07 6.50 57.60
C ASP A 36 3.59 6.37 56.14
N LYS A 37 4.47 6.56 55.15
CA LYS A 37 4.14 6.41 53.73
C LYS A 37 3.95 4.96 53.33
N LEU A 38 4.67 4.05 53.97
CA LEU A 38 4.51 2.60 53.78
C LEU A 38 3.19 2.12 54.39
N LEU A 39 2.93 2.48 55.65
CA LEU A 39 1.71 2.10 56.38
C LEU A 39 0.44 2.67 55.73
N LEU A 40 0.49 3.91 55.24
CA LEU A 40 -0.64 4.53 54.51
C LEU A 40 -0.74 4.06 53.04
N GLY A 41 0.14 3.17 52.58
CA GLY A 41 0.15 2.68 51.20
C GLY A 41 0.45 3.74 50.14
N ARG A 42 1.04 4.88 50.53
CA ARG A 42 1.41 5.98 49.61
C ARG A 42 2.73 5.71 48.87
N LYS A 43 3.64 4.96 49.48
CA LYS A 43 4.89 4.51 48.84
C LYS A 43 4.82 3.02 48.56
N LYS A 44 4.58 2.67 47.30
CA LYS A 44 4.35 1.27 46.84
C LYS A 44 5.55 0.68 46.07
N SER A 45 6.48 1.52 45.64
CA SER A 45 7.67 1.14 44.87
C SER A 45 8.77 2.20 45.00
N CYS A 46 9.94 1.96 44.39
CA CYS A 46 10.99 2.96 44.21
C CYS A 46 10.65 4.05 43.17
N GLY A 47 9.46 4.01 42.58
CA GLY A 47 9.02 4.88 41.47
C GLY A 47 8.85 4.14 40.14
N CYS A 48 9.28 2.86 40.05
CA CYS A 48 9.10 2.04 38.85
C CYS A 48 7.64 1.87 38.45
N LEU A 49 6.74 1.71 39.42
CA LEU A 49 5.29 1.57 39.15
C LEU A 49 4.71 2.80 38.42
N GLN A 50 5.19 4.01 38.74
CA GLN A 50 4.76 5.22 38.04
C GLN A 50 5.33 5.28 36.62
N ARG A 51 6.59 4.89 36.44
CA ARG A 51 7.22 4.84 35.10
C ARG A 51 6.51 3.85 34.19
N GLU A 52 6.28 2.63 34.65
CA GLU A 52 5.52 1.60 33.92
C GLU A 52 4.13 2.10 33.48
N ASN A 53 3.40 2.77 34.39
CA ASN A 53 2.10 3.34 34.05
C ASN A 53 2.19 4.46 33.00
N ASN A 54 3.20 5.33 33.10
CA ASN A 54 3.42 6.40 32.14
C ASN A 54 3.82 5.85 30.76
N ASP A 55 4.69 4.84 30.74
CA ASP A 55 5.15 4.18 29.52
C ASP A 55 3.98 3.50 28.80
N ARG A 56 3.15 2.74 29.54
CA ARG A 56 1.91 2.15 29.00
C ARG A 56 0.98 3.21 28.40
N GLN A 57 0.72 4.30 29.13
CA GLN A 57 -0.13 5.39 28.63
C GLN A 57 0.46 6.06 27.37
N ARG A 58 1.79 6.17 27.31
CA ARG A 58 2.50 6.72 26.16
C ARG A 58 2.37 5.81 24.95
N GLU A 59 2.53 4.50 25.12
CA GLU A 59 2.36 3.49 24.08
C GLU A 59 0.92 3.50 23.53
N GLU A 60 -0.08 3.44 24.40
CA GLU A 60 -1.50 3.51 24.02
C GLU A 60 -1.82 4.79 23.23
N ARG A 61 -1.22 5.92 23.64
CA ARG A 61 -1.37 7.20 22.93
C ARG A 61 -0.72 7.17 21.56
N ILE A 62 0.49 6.62 21.44
CA ILE A 62 1.20 6.49 20.16
C ILE A 62 0.36 5.64 19.21
N GLU A 63 -0.10 4.47 19.66
CA GLU A 63 -0.91 3.57 18.84
C GLU A 63 -2.18 4.25 18.32
N ARG A 64 -2.91 4.95 19.19
CA ARG A 64 -4.11 5.72 18.81
C ARG A 64 -3.81 6.77 17.75
N LEU A 65 -2.69 7.49 17.89
CA LEU A 65 -2.28 8.54 16.95
C LEU A 65 -1.86 7.94 15.60
N THR A 66 -1.13 6.82 15.61
CA THR A 66 -0.74 6.09 14.39
C THR A 66 -1.97 5.68 13.59
N ARG A 67 -2.94 4.99 14.22
CA ARG A 67 -4.20 4.59 13.56
C ARG A 67 -4.96 5.78 12.96
N ARG A 68 -5.02 6.90 13.68
CA ARG A 68 -5.65 8.14 13.18
C ARG A 68 -4.92 8.71 11.97
N ASN A 69 -3.60 8.75 12.01
CA ASN A 69 -2.78 9.27 10.91
C ASN A 69 -2.90 8.39 9.66
N GLU A 70 -2.90 7.07 9.82
CA GLU A 70 -3.12 6.12 8.73
C GLU A 70 -4.48 6.34 8.06
N ALA A 71 -5.55 6.48 8.84
CA ALA A 71 -6.88 6.80 8.31
C ALA A 71 -6.89 8.12 7.52
N ILE A 72 -6.22 9.17 8.03
CA ILE A 72 -6.07 10.45 7.32
C ILE A 72 -5.30 10.28 6.01
N GLN A 73 -4.27 9.45 5.97
CA GLN A 73 -3.51 9.18 4.75
C GLN A 73 -4.36 8.45 3.70
N VAL A 74 -5.15 7.45 4.10
CA VAL A 74 -6.08 6.76 3.20
C VAL A 74 -7.05 7.74 2.54
N GLU A 75 -7.64 8.65 3.30
CA GLU A 75 -8.57 9.65 2.76
C GLU A 75 -7.87 10.66 1.84
N ARG A 76 -6.63 11.05 2.16
CA ARG A 76 -5.80 11.88 1.27
C ARG A 76 -5.50 11.18 -0.04
N ASP A 77 -5.14 9.90 0.00
CA ASP A 77 -4.85 9.10 -1.19
C ASP A 77 -6.09 8.93 -2.07
N LYS A 78 -7.26 8.68 -1.47
CA LYS A 78 -8.55 8.69 -2.18
C LYS A 78 -8.81 10.03 -2.86
N ALA A 79 -8.66 11.14 -2.13
CA ALA A 79 -8.86 12.48 -2.68
C ALA A 79 -7.87 12.79 -3.82
N LYS A 80 -6.62 12.33 -3.70
CA LYS A 80 -5.60 12.46 -4.75
C LYS A 80 -6.01 11.68 -6.01
N ARG A 81 -6.49 10.44 -5.87
CA ARG A 81 -7.01 9.62 -6.99
C ARG A 81 -8.20 10.28 -7.68
N ILE A 82 -9.15 10.83 -6.92
CA ILE A 82 -10.32 11.56 -7.46
C ILE A 82 -9.86 12.77 -8.29
N ARG A 83 -8.99 13.63 -7.73
CA ARG A 83 -8.45 14.80 -8.44
C ARG A 83 -7.67 14.43 -9.70
N THR A 84 -6.86 13.38 -9.64
CA THR A 84 -6.13 12.87 -10.82
C THR A 84 -7.10 12.41 -11.90
N ARG A 85 -8.17 11.69 -11.54
CA ARG A 85 -9.21 11.23 -12.48
C ARG A 85 -9.99 12.41 -13.09
N GLU A 86 -10.35 13.42 -12.31
CA GLU A 86 -11.00 14.65 -12.81
C GLU A 86 -10.10 15.41 -13.78
N LYS A 87 -8.81 15.56 -13.46
CA LYS A 87 -7.82 16.20 -14.35
C LYS A 87 -7.65 15.43 -15.66
N LEU A 88 -7.62 14.10 -15.60
CA LEU A 88 -7.56 13.25 -16.79
C LEU A 88 -8.83 13.42 -17.64
N SER A 89 -10.02 13.49 -17.04
CA SER A 89 -11.29 13.66 -17.78
C SER A 89 -11.36 14.92 -18.66
N GLY A 90 -10.59 15.97 -18.35
CA GLY A 90 -10.50 17.21 -19.12
C GLY A 90 -9.36 17.28 -20.16
N THR A 91 -8.45 16.29 -20.18
CA THR A 91 -7.35 16.23 -21.16
C THR A 91 -7.82 15.41 -22.37
N LYS A 92 -7.28 15.61 -23.58
CA LYS A 92 -7.57 14.72 -24.73
C LYS A 92 -7.00 13.31 -24.45
N THR A 93 -7.73 12.49 -23.70
CA THR A 93 -7.33 11.20 -23.08
C THR A 93 -7.04 10.07 -24.05
N GLY A 94 -7.20 10.30 -25.35
CA GLY A 94 -6.98 9.29 -26.38
C GLY A 94 -5.68 9.41 -27.17
N SER A 95 -4.91 10.50 -27.02
CA SER A 95 -3.69 10.66 -27.83
C SER A 95 -2.53 9.83 -27.28
N LEU A 96 -1.73 9.26 -28.17
CA LEU A 96 -0.56 8.46 -27.82
C LEU A 96 0.40 9.22 -26.88
N GLY A 97 0.65 10.50 -27.18
CA GLY A 97 1.51 11.35 -26.35
C GLY A 97 0.95 11.62 -24.94
N ALA A 98 -0.38 11.71 -24.79
CA ALA A 98 -0.99 11.86 -23.46
C ALA A 98 -0.82 10.58 -22.63
N LYS A 99 -1.01 9.41 -23.24
CA LYS A 99 -0.77 8.12 -22.58
C LYS A 99 0.70 7.95 -22.17
N HIS A 100 1.62 8.31 -23.06
CA HIS A 100 3.06 8.26 -22.77
C HIS A 100 3.49 9.22 -21.66
N ALA A 101 2.89 10.41 -21.59
CA ALA A 101 3.13 11.34 -20.49
C ALA A 101 2.73 10.73 -19.13
N VAL A 102 1.58 10.07 -19.06
CA VAL A 102 1.14 9.35 -17.84
C VAL A 102 2.10 8.21 -17.50
N LEU A 103 2.55 7.43 -18.49
CA LEU A 103 3.55 6.37 -18.28
C LEU A 103 4.84 6.94 -17.67
N ARG A 104 5.36 8.06 -18.19
CA ARG A 104 6.57 8.70 -17.64
C ARG A 104 6.40 9.12 -16.17
N ASP A 105 5.22 9.61 -15.78
CA ASP A 105 4.95 9.94 -14.38
C ASP A 105 4.98 8.69 -13.49
N VAL A 106 4.42 7.57 -13.96
CA VAL A 106 4.53 6.26 -13.29
C VAL A 106 5.99 5.83 -13.17
N MET A 107 6.76 5.90 -14.26
CA MET A 107 8.19 5.54 -14.27
C MET A 107 9.02 6.38 -13.29
N ARG A 108 8.77 7.69 -13.19
CA ARG A 108 9.39 8.57 -12.17
C ARG A 108 9.11 8.07 -10.76
N ASN A 109 7.85 7.77 -10.46
CA ASN A 109 7.43 7.33 -9.13
C ASN A 109 8.06 5.97 -8.75
N HIS A 110 8.24 5.08 -9.71
CA HIS A 110 8.89 3.78 -9.54
C HIS A 110 10.42 3.83 -9.68
N ARG A 111 11.02 5.02 -9.84
CA ARG A 111 12.48 5.24 -9.99
C ARG A 111 13.09 4.42 -11.13
N VAL A 112 12.37 4.29 -12.23
CA VAL A 112 12.85 3.60 -13.43
C VAL A 112 13.96 4.43 -14.08
N PRO A 113 15.14 3.87 -14.39
CA PRO A 113 16.23 4.61 -15.03
C PRO A 113 15.80 5.25 -16.35
N GLU A 114 16.26 6.47 -16.65
CA GLU A 114 15.96 7.16 -17.93
C GLU A 114 16.54 6.44 -19.16
N THR A 115 17.42 5.46 -18.95
CA THR A 115 17.93 4.57 -20.00
C THR A 115 16.93 3.48 -20.40
N ASP A 116 15.83 3.29 -19.67
CA ASP A 116 14.79 2.34 -20.05
C ASP A 116 14.09 2.78 -21.36
N PRO A 117 13.93 1.89 -22.35
CA PRO A 117 13.32 2.25 -23.63
C PRO A 117 11.92 2.88 -23.54
N LEU A 118 11.12 2.56 -22.51
CA LEU A 118 9.78 3.13 -22.33
C LEU A 118 9.77 4.65 -22.13
N TRP A 119 10.92 5.27 -21.80
CA TRP A 119 11.03 6.73 -21.77
C TRP A 119 10.91 7.38 -23.15
N SER A 120 11.17 6.63 -24.23
CA SER A 120 11.04 7.09 -25.61
C SER A 120 9.61 6.93 -26.12
N ILE A 121 9.01 8.01 -26.61
CA ILE A 121 7.67 7.95 -27.22
C ILE A 121 7.66 7.08 -28.48
N ASN A 122 8.77 7.02 -29.22
CA ASN A 122 8.87 6.20 -30.43
C ASN A 122 8.92 4.71 -30.09
N PHE A 123 9.62 4.34 -29.02
CA PHE A 123 9.62 2.94 -28.54
C PHE A 123 8.24 2.56 -28.02
N TYR A 124 7.62 3.43 -27.22
CA TYR A 124 6.25 3.24 -26.74
C TYR A 124 5.23 3.15 -27.89
N GLU A 125 5.40 3.94 -28.96
CA GLU A 125 4.58 3.83 -30.17
C GLU A 125 4.76 2.47 -30.84
N GLY A 126 6.03 2.07 -31.07
CA GLY A 126 6.35 0.80 -31.74
C GLY A 126 5.75 -0.41 -31.04
N LEU A 127 5.84 -0.44 -29.70
CA LEU A 127 5.26 -1.48 -28.86
C LEU A 127 3.72 -1.55 -28.95
N LEU A 128 3.06 -0.49 -29.41
CA LEU A 128 1.60 -0.42 -29.52
C LEU A 128 1.11 -0.48 -30.97
N SER A 129 1.98 -0.33 -31.98
CA SER A 129 1.60 -0.21 -33.38
C SER A 129 1.80 -1.46 -34.22
N GLU A 130 2.63 -2.39 -33.77
CA GLU A 130 3.01 -3.59 -34.55
C GLU A 130 2.57 -4.91 -33.88
N ASP A 131 2.01 -4.84 -32.67
CA ASP A 131 1.73 -6.02 -31.85
C ASP A 131 0.22 -6.31 -31.72
N GLU A 132 -0.08 -7.60 -31.56
CA GLU A 132 -1.40 -8.07 -31.14
C GLU A 132 -1.55 -7.98 -29.62
N CYS A 133 -2.80 -7.92 -29.15
CA CYS A 133 -3.08 -8.00 -27.73
C CYS A 133 -2.50 -9.31 -27.17
N HIS A 134 -1.61 -9.21 -26.19
CA HIS A 134 -0.96 -10.35 -25.54
C HIS A 134 -1.96 -11.42 -25.04
N TYR A 135 -3.16 -11.00 -24.62
CA TYR A 135 -4.15 -11.92 -24.06
C TYR A 135 -5.16 -12.49 -25.04
N CYS A 136 -5.61 -11.71 -26.03
CA CYS A 136 -6.69 -12.16 -26.90
C CYS A 136 -6.31 -12.21 -28.38
N GLY A 137 -5.10 -11.80 -28.76
CA GLY A 137 -4.63 -11.77 -30.14
C GLY A 137 -5.35 -10.73 -31.01
N SER A 138 -6.09 -9.78 -30.44
CA SER A 138 -6.73 -8.74 -31.24
C SER A 138 -5.69 -7.74 -31.74
N VAL A 139 -5.75 -7.37 -33.02
CA VAL A 139 -4.97 -6.25 -33.57
C VAL A 139 -5.23 -5.00 -32.74
N LEU A 140 -4.15 -4.36 -32.30
CA LEU A 140 -4.19 -3.21 -31.42
C LEU A 140 -4.35 -1.93 -32.24
N ASP A 141 -5.28 -1.06 -31.84
CA ASP A 141 -5.39 0.27 -32.43
C ASP A 141 -4.59 1.28 -31.59
N LYS A 142 -3.97 2.26 -32.25
CA LYS A 142 -3.17 3.30 -31.58
C LYS A 142 -3.99 4.10 -30.54
N LYS A 143 -5.33 4.10 -30.65
CA LYS A 143 -6.25 4.88 -29.82
C LYS A 143 -6.71 4.12 -28.56
N GLY A 144 -6.78 2.80 -28.57
CA GLY A 144 -7.43 1.96 -27.57
C GLY A 144 -6.53 0.93 -26.87
N THR A 145 -5.21 1.11 -26.94
CA THR A 145 -4.24 0.17 -26.35
C THR A 145 -3.56 0.73 -25.10
N SER A 146 -3.25 -0.15 -24.14
CA SER A 146 -2.46 0.10 -22.93
C SER A 146 -1.37 -0.95 -22.79
N LEU A 147 -0.31 -0.64 -22.05
CA LEU A 147 0.60 -1.67 -21.56
C LEU A 147 0.00 -2.33 -20.33
N ASP A 148 0.21 -3.64 -20.23
CA ASP A 148 0.03 -4.39 -19.02
C ASP A 148 1.38 -4.78 -18.44
N PHE A 149 1.48 -4.80 -17.12
CA PHE A 149 2.75 -5.06 -16.42
C PHE A 149 2.70 -6.39 -15.69
N ILE A 150 3.84 -7.07 -15.70
CA ILE A 150 4.05 -8.31 -14.94
C ILE A 150 4.06 -7.97 -13.45
N GLU A 151 3.26 -8.68 -12.65
CA GLU A 151 3.10 -8.38 -11.23
C GLU A 151 4.36 -8.60 -10.42
N GLY A 152 4.52 -7.81 -9.36
CA GLY A 152 5.70 -7.85 -8.49
C GLY A 152 6.98 -7.29 -9.11
N MET A 153 6.92 -6.80 -10.36
CA MET A 153 8.07 -6.24 -11.08
C MET A 153 8.02 -4.72 -11.23
N VAL A 154 9.18 -4.13 -11.49
CA VAL A 154 9.31 -2.70 -11.83
C VAL A 154 8.76 -2.47 -13.23
N VAL A 155 8.06 -1.34 -13.42
CA VAL A 155 7.57 -0.84 -14.71
C VAL A 155 8.76 -0.59 -15.63
N THR A 156 9.09 -1.55 -16.50
CA THR A 156 10.20 -1.49 -17.45
C THR A 156 9.74 -2.02 -18.80
N ALA A 157 10.47 -1.69 -19.87
CA ALA A 157 10.18 -2.22 -21.21
C ALA A 157 10.09 -3.76 -21.21
N TYR A 158 11.00 -4.43 -20.51
CA TYR A 158 11.10 -5.89 -20.44
C TYR A 158 10.02 -6.56 -19.58
N ASN A 159 9.28 -5.78 -18.78
CA ASN A 159 8.23 -6.28 -17.89
C ASN A 159 6.84 -5.75 -18.30
N SER A 160 6.69 -5.43 -19.58
CA SER A 160 5.46 -4.90 -20.14
C SER A 160 5.05 -5.65 -21.40
N VAL A 161 3.75 -5.87 -21.54
CA VAL A 161 3.16 -6.49 -22.74
C VAL A 161 2.04 -5.60 -23.27
N PRO A 162 1.80 -5.57 -24.59
CA PRO A 162 0.73 -4.78 -25.16
C PRO A 162 -0.63 -5.46 -24.95
N ALA A 163 -1.63 -4.73 -24.46
CA ALA A 163 -2.95 -5.27 -24.15
C ALA A 163 -4.08 -4.32 -24.56
N CYS A 164 -5.15 -4.87 -25.13
CA CYS A 164 -6.31 -4.07 -25.53
C CYS A 164 -7.11 -3.62 -24.29
N ILE A 165 -7.80 -2.49 -24.40
CA ILE A 165 -8.64 -1.94 -23.31
C ILE A 165 -9.59 -3.00 -22.74
N ARG A 166 -10.20 -3.84 -23.58
CA ARG A 166 -11.17 -4.84 -23.12
C ARG A 166 -10.54 -5.89 -22.20
N CYS A 167 -9.32 -6.33 -22.47
CA CYS A 167 -8.61 -7.25 -21.60
C CYS A 167 -8.16 -6.56 -20.31
N MET A 168 -7.72 -5.30 -20.40
CA MET A 168 -7.38 -4.50 -19.22
C MET A 168 -8.59 -4.20 -18.31
N GLU A 169 -9.75 -3.92 -18.89
CA GLU A 169 -11.01 -3.76 -18.15
C GLU A 169 -11.44 -5.07 -17.48
N LEU A 170 -11.30 -6.20 -18.18
CA LEU A 170 -11.58 -7.51 -17.61
C LEU A 170 -10.65 -7.79 -16.42
N ARG A 171 -9.34 -7.60 -16.60
CA ARG A 171 -8.32 -7.75 -15.58
C ARG A 171 -8.67 -6.90 -14.35
N GLY A 172 -8.92 -5.61 -14.55
CA GLY A 172 -9.22 -4.69 -13.46
C GLY A 172 -10.56 -4.95 -12.76
N ARG A 173 -11.60 -5.36 -13.51
CA ARG A 173 -12.94 -5.63 -12.95
C ARG A 173 -12.98 -6.91 -12.12
N LEU A 174 -12.20 -7.92 -12.49
CA LEU A 174 -12.15 -9.20 -11.80
C LEU A 174 -10.94 -9.32 -10.86
N GLU A 175 -10.13 -8.26 -10.75
CA GLU A 175 -8.89 -8.23 -9.97
C GLU A 175 -7.92 -9.36 -10.32
N PHE A 176 -7.85 -9.75 -11.60
CA PHE A 176 -6.96 -10.81 -12.03
C PHE A 176 -5.49 -10.38 -11.99
N THR A 177 -4.67 -11.33 -11.56
CA THR A 177 -3.23 -11.29 -11.68
C THR A 177 -2.77 -11.42 -13.13
N PHE A 178 -1.50 -11.08 -13.41
CA PHE A 178 -0.91 -11.31 -14.73
C PHE A 178 -0.94 -12.80 -15.11
N GLU A 179 -0.68 -13.68 -14.14
CA GLU A 179 -0.68 -15.14 -14.34
C GLU A 179 -2.09 -15.69 -14.59
N GLU A 180 -3.10 -15.21 -13.84
CA GLU A 180 -4.48 -15.58 -14.09
C GLU A 180 -4.96 -15.09 -15.46
N MET A 181 -4.55 -13.89 -15.88
CA MET A 181 -4.83 -13.39 -17.21
C MET A 181 -4.20 -14.25 -18.30
N ASN A 182 -2.95 -14.70 -18.14
CA ASN A 182 -2.31 -15.65 -19.06
C ASN A 182 -3.02 -16.99 -19.07
N THR A 183 -3.50 -17.47 -17.92
CA THR A 183 -4.22 -18.74 -17.80
C THR A 183 -5.49 -18.74 -18.64
N ILE A 184 -6.21 -17.61 -18.71
CA ILE A 184 -7.44 -17.48 -19.49
C ILE A 184 -7.22 -16.99 -20.93
N ALA A 185 -6.01 -16.57 -21.30
CA ALA A 185 -5.69 -16.00 -22.62
C ALA A 185 -6.14 -16.90 -23.79
N PRO A 186 -5.89 -18.22 -23.80
CA PRO A 186 -6.37 -19.09 -24.88
C PRO A 186 -7.90 -19.08 -25.01
N ALA A 187 -8.63 -18.99 -23.90
CA ALA A 187 -10.08 -18.89 -23.93
C ALA A 187 -10.56 -17.54 -24.46
N LEU A 188 -9.86 -16.44 -24.12
CA LEU A 188 -10.16 -15.11 -24.63
C LEU A 188 -9.94 -15.02 -26.14
N GLU A 189 -8.88 -15.62 -26.66
CA GLU A 189 -8.61 -15.73 -28.10
C GLU A 189 -9.70 -16.54 -28.82
N LEU A 190 -10.06 -17.72 -28.30
CA LEU A 190 -11.15 -18.53 -28.86
C LEU A 190 -12.49 -17.77 -28.86
N ILE A 191 -12.80 -17.02 -27.81
CA ILE A 191 -14.01 -16.18 -27.73
C ILE A 191 -13.95 -15.07 -28.79
N ARG A 192 -12.78 -14.47 -29.02
CA ARG A 192 -12.58 -13.45 -30.07
C ARG A 192 -12.84 -14.05 -31.45
N LEU A 193 -12.16 -15.14 -31.80
CA LEU A 193 -12.29 -15.81 -33.11
C LEU A 193 -13.74 -16.23 -33.39
N LYS A 194 -14.45 -16.77 -32.39
CA LYS A 194 -15.88 -17.10 -32.53
C LYS A 194 -16.74 -15.88 -32.84
N ARG A 195 -16.47 -14.74 -32.21
CA ARG A 195 -17.22 -13.50 -32.45
C ARG A 195 -16.94 -12.93 -33.84
N GLU A 196 -15.71 -13.02 -34.32
CA GLU A 196 -15.32 -12.58 -35.66
C GLU A 196 -15.95 -13.46 -36.74
N GLY A 197 -15.86 -14.80 -36.63
CA GLY A 197 -16.50 -15.72 -37.57
C GLY A 197 -18.04 -15.60 -37.61
N HIS A 198 -18.68 -15.30 -36.48
CA HIS A 198 -20.12 -15.00 -36.45
C HIS A 198 -20.49 -13.68 -37.15
N ASN A 199 -19.57 -12.70 -37.20
CA ASN A 199 -19.79 -11.43 -37.88
C ASN A 199 -19.60 -11.56 -39.40
N GLU A 200 -18.66 -12.39 -39.86
CA GLU A 200 -18.46 -12.67 -41.29
C GLU A 200 -19.69 -13.35 -41.92
N HIS A 201 -20.29 -14.32 -41.25
CA HIS A 201 -21.51 -15.00 -41.73
C HIS A 201 -22.76 -14.09 -41.75
N ARG A 202 -22.78 -13.01 -40.96
CA ARG A 202 -23.86 -11.99 -41.00
C ARG A 202 -23.70 -11.00 -42.15
N ASN A 203 -22.47 -10.71 -42.57
CA ASN A 203 -22.22 -9.80 -43.70
C ASN A 203 -22.44 -10.46 -45.06
N ASP A 204 -22.27 -11.78 -45.16
CA ASP A 204 -22.58 -12.54 -46.40
C ASP A 204 -24.08 -12.81 -46.62
N SER A 205 -24.93 -12.53 -45.62
CA SER A 205 -26.38 -12.72 -45.69
C SER A 205 -27.17 -11.43 -45.97
N GLN A 206 -26.50 -10.32 -46.29
CA GLN A 206 -27.16 -9.14 -46.87
C GLN A 206 -27.32 -9.32 -48.39
N PRO A 207 -28.55 -9.27 -48.94
CA PRO A 207 -28.73 -9.31 -50.39
C PRO A 207 -28.08 -8.06 -51.00
N ARG A 208 -27.18 -8.27 -51.97
CA ARG A 208 -26.64 -7.17 -52.79
C ARG A 208 -27.78 -6.60 -53.64
N PRO A 209 -27.87 -5.26 -53.80
CA PRO A 209 -28.88 -4.63 -54.64
C PRO A 209 -28.72 -4.99 -56.12
#